data_AF-M6WEQ3-F1
#
_entry.id   AF-M6WEQ3-F1
#
_cell.length_a   1.000
_cell.length_b   1.000
_cell.length_c   1.000
_cell.angle_alpha   90.00
_cell.angle_beta   90.00
_cell.angle_gamma   90.00
#
_symmetry.space_group_name_H-M   'P 1'
#
loop_
_entity.id
_entity.type
_entity.pdbx_description
1 polymer ?
#
loop_
_entity_poly.entity_id
_entity_poly.type
_entity_poly.pdbx_seq_one_letter_code
_entity_poly.pdbx_strand_id
1 'polypeptide(L)'
;MLKKKEWLKEYANTKGNLFSLRFVGSRYKDGQVGIFVTDLPDSEFSREDIVFLYGKRWNIETHFRFEKYSLELENVASKTSIRFL
;
A
#
# COMPACT_ATOMS: atom_id res chain seq x y z
N MET A 1 29.89 8.86 -11.55
CA MET A 1 28.88 9.68 -10.83
C MET A 1 28.09 10.49 -11.84
N LEU A 2 26.79 10.20 -12.01
CA LEU A 2 25.91 11.00 -12.87
C LEU A 2 25.76 12.41 -12.27
N LYS A 3 26.09 13.46 -13.03
CA LYS A 3 25.81 14.85 -12.63
C LYS A 3 24.31 14.99 -12.34
N LYS A 4 23.97 15.33 -11.10
CA LYS A 4 22.60 15.66 -10.69
C LYS A 4 22.14 16.81 -11.60
N LYS A 5 21.08 16.59 -12.39
CA LYS A 5 20.64 17.57 -13.40
C LYS A 5 20.01 18.77 -12.70
N GLU A 6 20.58 19.97 -12.87
CA GLU A 6 20.13 21.18 -12.16
C GLU A 6 18.66 21.55 -12.43
N TRP A 7 18.14 21.26 -13.63
CA TRP A 7 16.74 21.50 -13.97
C TRP A 7 15.75 20.72 -13.09
N LEU A 8 16.15 19.56 -12.53
CA LEU A 8 15.30 18.80 -11.60
C LEU A 8 15.11 19.55 -10.28
N LYS A 9 16.15 20.26 -9.81
CA LYS A 9 16.05 21.09 -8.59
C LYS A 9 15.15 22.29 -8.83
N GLU A 10 15.31 22.95 -9.98
CA GLU A 10 14.50 24.09 -10.38
C GLU A 10 13.02 23.70 -10.50
N TYR A 11 12.73 22.58 -11.17
CA TYR A 11 11.37 22.04 -11.29
C TYR A 11 10.76 21.70 -9.92
N ALA A 12 11.51 21.01 -9.05
CA ALA A 12 11.05 20.68 -7.70
C ALA A 12 10.70 21.93 -6.87
N ASN A 13 11.50 23.00 -6.99
CA ASN A 13 11.29 24.24 -6.24
C ASN A 13 10.17 25.13 -6.82
N THR A 14 9.90 25.07 -8.12
CA THR A 14 8.96 25.98 -8.80
C THR A 14 7.59 25.37 -9.08
N LYS A 15 7.51 24.05 -9.24
CA LYS A 15 6.30 23.32 -9.64
C LYS A 15 6.02 22.08 -8.79
N GLY A 16 6.95 21.70 -7.91
CA GLY A 16 6.82 20.51 -7.09
C GLY A 16 5.86 20.73 -5.93
N ASN A 17 4.74 20.01 -5.91
CA ASN A 17 4.09 19.70 -4.64
C ASN A 17 5.03 18.74 -3.89
N LEU A 18 5.74 19.27 -2.90
CA LEU A 18 6.61 18.48 -2.03
C LEU A 18 5.73 17.67 -1.07
N PHE A 19 5.81 16.35 -1.13
CA PHE A 19 5.22 15.46 -0.15
C PHE A 19 6.33 14.71 0.60
N SER A 20 6.22 14.67 1.91
CA SER A 20 7.17 13.95 2.77
C SER A 20 6.83 12.47 2.75
N LEU A 21 7.81 11.63 2.44
CA LEU A 21 7.69 10.18 2.51
C LEU A 21 8.72 9.61 3.46
N ARG A 22 8.29 8.60 4.21
CA ARG A 22 9.08 7.78 5.11
C ARG A 22 9.16 6.36 4.54
N PHE A 23 10.38 5.82 4.56
CA PHE A 23 10.66 4.43 4.21
C PHE A 23 10.86 3.63 5.49
N VAL A 24 10.12 2.54 5.63
CA VAL A 24 10.18 1.65 6.78
C VAL A 24 10.56 0.26 6.31
N GLY A 25 11.65 -0.28 6.82
CA GLY A 25 12.10 -1.65 6.52
C GLY A 25 11.86 -2.59 7.69
N SER A 26 11.42 -3.83 7.43
CA SER A 26 11.30 -4.88 8.43
C SER A 26 11.72 -6.24 7.88
N ARG A 27 12.38 -7.06 8.69
CA ARG A 27 12.81 -8.41 8.32
C ARG A 27 11.85 -9.43 8.92
N TYR A 28 11.36 -10.34 8.10
CA TYR A 28 10.47 -11.42 8.50
C TYR A 28 11.24 -12.65 8.99
N LYS A 29 10.53 -13.57 9.65
CA LYS A 29 11.10 -14.80 10.23
C LYS A 29 11.75 -15.73 9.20
N ASP A 30 11.28 -15.69 7.97
CA ASP A 30 11.81 -16.44 6.83
C ASP A 30 13.03 -15.76 6.15
N GLY A 31 13.48 -14.63 6.71
CA GLY A 31 14.62 -13.88 6.20
C GLY A 31 14.29 -12.86 5.12
N GLN A 32 13.05 -12.84 4.60
CA GLN A 32 12.59 -11.85 3.63
C GLN A 32 12.56 -10.44 4.24
N VAL A 33 12.67 -9.40 3.41
CA VAL A 33 12.64 -8.00 3.83
C VAL A 33 11.45 -7.30 3.21
N GLY A 34 10.56 -6.76 4.05
CA GLY A 34 9.49 -5.86 3.65
C GLY A 34 9.96 -4.41 3.65
N ILE A 35 9.62 -3.68 2.59
CA ILE A 35 9.81 -2.22 2.50
C ILE A 35 8.42 -1.59 2.38
N PHE A 36 8.13 -0.67 3.28
CA PHE A 36 6.89 0.10 3.34
C PHE A 36 7.18 1.56 3.11
N VAL A 37 6.30 2.23 2.37
CA VAL A 37 6.38 3.66 2.08
C VAL A 37 5.13 4.30 2.64
N THR A 38 5.31 5.32 3.48
CA THR A 38 4.21 5.97 4.20
C THR A 38 4.53 7.44 4.41
N ASP A 39 3.51 8.29 4.53
CA ASP A 39 3.60 9.66 5.00
C ASP A 39 3.39 9.79 6.52
N LEU A 40 3.13 8.67 7.22
CA LEU A 40 2.87 8.66 8.65
C LEU A 40 4.12 9.01 9.48
N PRO A 41 3.98 9.92 10.48
CA PRO A 41 5.11 10.44 11.23
C PRO A 41 5.74 9.40 12.14
N ASP A 42 7.08 9.40 12.21
CA ASP A 42 7.87 8.51 13.08
C ASP A 42 7.66 8.77 14.57
N SER A 43 7.30 10.01 14.92
CA SER A 43 7.00 10.41 16.30
C SER A 43 5.75 9.75 16.89
N GLU A 44 4.84 9.29 16.03
CA GLU A 44 3.54 8.73 16.43
C GLU A 44 3.42 7.25 16.06
N PHE A 45 3.95 6.86 14.89
CA PHE A 45 3.84 5.50 14.37
C PHE A 45 5.21 4.84 14.34
N SER A 46 5.40 3.85 15.21
CA SER A 46 6.61 3.04 15.22
C SER A 46 6.72 2.19 13.96
N ARG A 47 7.89 1.60 13.72
CA ARG A 47 8.10 0.65 12.62
C ARG A 47 7.14 -0.53 12.73
N GLU A 48 6.94 -1.03 13.94
CA GLU A 48 6.10 -2.18 14.27
C GLU A 48 4.63 -1.86 13.97
N ASP A 49 4.18 -0.64 14.26
CA ASP A 49 2.82 -0.17 13.93
C ASP A 49 2.57 -0.15 12.43
N ILE A 50 3.54 0.33 11.64
CA ILE A 50 3.43 0.35 10.17
C ILE A 50 3.34 -1.08 9.60
N VAL A 51 4.18 -1.99 10.10
CA VAL A 51 4.16 -3.40 9.68
C VAL A 51 2.84 -4.05 10.05
N PHE A 52 2.35 -3.81 11.27
CA PHE A 52 1.07 -4.34 11.75
C PHE A 52 -0.11 -3.80 10.94
N LEU A 53 -0.15 -2.48 10.70
CA LEU A 53 -1.17 -1.81 9.90
C LEU A 53 -1.20 -2.38 8.47
N TYR A 54 -0.04 -2.52 7.83
CA TYR A 54 0.01 -3.13 6.51
C TYR A 54 -0.43 -4.59 6.52
N GLY A 55 -0.15 -5.33 7.59
CA GLY A 55 -0.66 -6.69 7.79
C GLY A 55 -2.18 -6.79 7.70
N LYS A 56 -2.93 -5.74 8.09
CA LYS A 56 -4.39 -5.69 7.94
C LYS A 56 -4.86 -5.70 6.48
N ARG A 57 -4.00 -5.37 5.50
CA ARG A 57 -4.30 -5.49 4.06
C ARG A 57 -4.76 -6.89 3.69
N TRP A 58 -4.20 -7.92 4.33
CA TRP A 58 -4.56 -9.31 4.09
C TRP A 58 -6.05 -9.59 4.34
N ASN A 59 -6.68 -8.86 5.26
CA ASN A 59 -8.09 -9.03 5.57
C ASN A 59 -9.00 -8.76 4.35
N ILE A 60 -8.61 -7.84 3.47
CA ILE A 60 -9.34 -7.54 2.22
C ILE A 60 -9.29 -8.75 1.30
N GLU A 61 -8.11 -9.37 1.14
CA GLU A 61 -7.92 -10.54 0.29
C GLU A 61 -8.66 -11.76 0.83
N THR A 62 -8.66 -11.96 2.15
CA THR A 62 -9.44 -13.05 2.78
C THR A 62 -10.94 -12.85 2.64
N HIS A 63 -11.43 -11.62 2.73
CA HIS A 63 -12.85 -11.33 2.54
C HIS A 63 -13.27 -11.60 1.10
N PHE A 64 -12.50 -11.12 0.13
CA PHE A 64 -12.75 -11.40 -1.29
C PHE A 64 -12.70 -12.89 -1.62
N ARG A 65 -11.78 -13.65 -1.00
CA ARG A 65 -11.73 -15.10 -1.13
C ARG A 65 -12.99 -15.77 -0.59
N PHE A 66 -13.52 -15.32 0.54
CA PHE A 66 -14.79 -15.81 1.08
C PHE A 66 -15.95 -15.52 0.12
N GLU A 67 -16.08 -14.29 -0.39
CA GLU A 67 -17.13 -13.93 -1.34
C GLU A 67 -17.08 -14.76 -2.62
N LYS A 68 -15.88 -15.00 -3.16
CA LYS A 68 -15.73 -15.78 -4.40
C LYS A 68 -16.01 -17.26 -4.23
N TYR A 69 -15.38 -17.88 -3.23
CA TYR A 69 -15.35 -19.33 -3.12
C TYR A 69 -16.39 -19.89 -2.16
N SER A 70 -16.81 -19.13 -1.15
CA SER A 70 -17.81 -19.60 -0.18
C SER A 70 -19.22 -19.20 -0.57
N LEU A 71 -19.41 -18.07 -1.25
CA LEU A 71 -20.72 -17.67 -1.82
C LEU A 71 -20.87 -18.08 -3.30
N GLU A 72 -19.84 -18.68 -3.90
CA GLU A 72 -19.81 -19.08 -5.30
C GLU A 72 -20.32 -18.00 -6.28
N LEU A 73 -20.04 -16.72 -6.00
CA LEU A 73 -20.52 -15.61 -6.83
C LEU A 73 -20.01 -15.69 -8.27
N GLU A 74 -18.93 -16.45 -8.52
CA GLU A 74 -18.41 -16.74 -9.86
C GLU A 74 -19.28 -17.75 -10.65
N ASN A 75 -20.15 -18.52 -9.98
CA ASN A 75 -21.06 -19.50 -10.58
C ASN A 75 -22.47 -18.94 -10.86
N VAL A 76 -22.72 -17.66 -10.56
CA VAL A 76 -24.00 -17.02 -10.84
C VAL A 76 -24.05 -16.57 -12.31
N ALA A 77 -24.66 -17.39 -13.17
CA ALA A 77 -24.93 -17.05 -14.57
C ALA A 77 -26.26 -16.25 -14.71
N SER A 78 -26.30 -15.03 -14.18
CA SER A 78 -27.46 -14.13 -14.36
C SER A 78 -27.06 -12.90 -15.18
N LYS A 79 -27.89 -12.50 -16.16
CA LYS A 79 -27.71 -11.29 -16.98
C LYS A 79 -28.04 -10.00 -16.23
N THR A 80 -28.64 -10.09 -15.05
CA THR A 80 -29.13 -8.93 -14.30
C THR A 80 -28.05 -8.46 -13.34
N SER A 81 -27.50 -7.28 -13.60
CA SER A 81 -26.56 -6.61 -12.70
C SER A 81 -27.28 -6.19 -11.41
N ILE A 82 -26.89 -6.78 -10.29
CA ILE A 82 -27.39 -6.40 -8.96
C ILE A 82 -26.56 -5.20 -8.49
N ARG A 83 -27.22 -4.06 -8.23
CA ARG A 83 -26.61 -2.91 -7.57
C ARG A 83 -26.81 -3.05 -6.07
N PHE A 84 -25.71 -3.02 -5.31
CA PHE A 84 -25.75 -2.84 -3.87
C PHE A 84 -25.91 -1.34 -3.59
N LEU A 85 -27.01 -0.98 -2.90
CA LEU A 85 -27.33 0.37 -2.42
C LEU A 85 -26.66 0.64 -1.08
#